data_AF-A0AAV4H6K8-F1
#
_entry.id   AF-A0AAV4H6K8-F1
#
_cell.length_a   1.000
_cell.length_b   1.000
_cell.length_c   1.000
_cell.angle_alpha   90.00
_cell.angle_beta   90.00
_cell.angle_gamma   90.00
#
_symmetry.space_group_name_H-M   'P 1'
#
loop_
_entity.id
_entity.type
_entity.pdbx_description
1 polymer ?
#
loop_
_entity_poly.entity_id
_entity_poly.type
_entity_poly.pdbx_seq_one_letter_code
_entity_poly.pdbx_strand_id
1 'polypeptide(L)'
;MFHLGFAIALCGIVATFSASIYKKQDDFQDTVIFLKKQTNYGQKVFIRGGVGGGQGCFSHGGPKKDPCAIRIRHLGLDMDIPQRERLACWDEYLSWTGAEPCQTQDAYGTPMQWTTSDQSKNYFHRLNMYVLAFYLELLTLK
;
A
#
# COMPACT_ATOMS: atom_id res chain seq x y z
N MET A 1 8.59 -2.42 -43.54
CA MET A 1 7.98 -2.74 -44.84
C MET A 1 6.50 -2.97 -44.56
N PHE A 2 5.53 -2.08 -44.81
CA PHE A 2 5.37 -0.95 -45.71
C PHE A 2 4.59 0.17 -44.98
N HIS A 3 5.00 1.43 -45.14
CA HIS A 3 4.16 2.60 -44.80
C HIS A 3 3.42 3.01 -46.07
N LEU A 4 2.08 3.00 -46.04
CA LEU A 4 1.27 3.62 -47.08
C LEU A 4 0.67 4.91 -46.50
N GLY A 5 1.34 6.03 -46.75
CA GLY A 5 0.85 7.36 -46.39
C GLY A 5 0.07 7.97 -47.56
N PHE A 6 -1.18 8.37 -47.33
CA PHE A 6 -1.91 9.26 -48.24
C PHE A 6 -1.75 10.70 -47.74
N ALA A 7 -1.11 11.54 -48.55
CA ALA A 7 -1.03 12.98 -48.32
C ALA A 7 -2.05 13.67 -49.24
N ILE A 8 -3.13 14.19 -48.66
CA ILE A 8 -3.97 15.17 -49.35
C ILE A 8 -3.52 16.54 -48.84
N ALA A 9 -2.79 17.25 -49.69
CA ALA A 9 -2.40 18.64 -49.45
C ALA A 9 -3.59 19.55 -49.75
N LEU A 10 -4.30 19.96 -48.70
CA LEU A 10 -5.19 21.11 -48.73
C LEU A 10 -4.78 22.07 -47.61
N CYS A 11 -4.69 23.33 -48.02
CA CYS A 11 -4.26 24.50 -47.29
C CYS A 11 -5.04 24.70 -45.98
N GLY A 12 -4.34 25.02 -44.89
CA GLY A 12 -4.93 25.52 -43.64
C GLY A 12 -4.83 24.55 -42.47
N ILE A 13 -3.79 24.74 -41.64
CA ILE A 13 -3.67 24.29 -40.24
C ILE A 13 -3.94 22.78 -40.03
N VAL A 14 -2.89 21.98 -40.14
CA VAL A 14 -2.91 20.61 -39.62
C VAL A 14 -2.81 20.68 -38.10
N ALA A 15 -3.95 20.70 -37.41
CA ALA A 15 -4.01 20.43 -35.98
C ALA A 15 -4.00 18.91 -35.78
N THR A 16 -2.85 18.34 -35.46
CA THR A 16 -2.76 16.93 -35.04
C THR A 16 -3.29 16.81 -33.61
N PHE A 17 -4.53 16.34 -33.45
CA PHE A 17 -5.04 15.92 -32.15
C PHE A 17 -4.54 14.51 -31.85
N SER A 18 -3.47 14.40 -31.08
CA SER A 18 -3.10 13.15 -30.43
C SER A 18 -3.95 12.98 -29.18
N ALA A 19 -5.06 12.25 -29.27
CA ALA A 19 -5.74 11.76 -28.09
C ALA A 19 -4.92 10.58 -27.54
N SER A 20 -4.13 10.84 -26.50
CA SER A 20 -3.55 9.76 -25.69
C SER A 20 -4.72 9.06 -24.99
N ILE A 21 -5.04 7.83 -25.40
CA ILE A 21 -5.85 6.94 -24.57
C ILE A 21 -4.97 6.62 -23.37
N TYR A 22 -5.02 7.47 -22.34
CA TYR A 22 -4.39 7.16 -21.07
C TYR A 22 -5.14 5.95 -20.51
N LYS A 23 -4.52 4.78 -20.63
CA LYS A 23 -5.03 3.54 -20.05
C LYS A 23 -5.26 3.84 -18.56
N LYS A 24 -6.50 3.71 -18.09
CA LYS A 24 -6.88 3.90 -16.68
C LYS A 24 -5.85 3.16 -15.82
N GLN A 25 -4.99 3.93 -15.16
CA GLN A 25 -3.99 3.46 -14.22
C GLN A 25 -4.75 2.64 -13.16
N ASP A 26 -4.19 1.52 -12.72
CA ASP A 26 -4.74 0.64 -11.67
C ASP A 26 -5.42 1.49 -10.56
N ASP A 27 -6.69 1.21 -10.20
CA ASP A 27 -7.53 2.04 -9.30
C ASP A 27 -7.02 2.14 -7.84
N PHE A 28 -5.74 1.85 -7.61
CA PHE A 28 -5.12 1.95 -6.32
C PHE A 28 -4.81 3.41 -5.94
N GLN A 29 -5.01 3.74 -4.67
CA GLN A 29 -4.70 5.02 -4.07
C GLN A 29 -3.55 4.89 -3.07
N ASP A 30 -2.49 5.66 -3.28
CA ASP A 30 -1.38 5.76 -2.34
C ASP A 30 -1.87 6.36 -1.02
N THR A 31 -1.64 5.65 0.07
CA THR A 31 -2.11 5.97 1.41
C THR A 31 -0.95 5.86 2.39
N VAL A 32 -0.78 6.91 3.18
CA VAL A 32 0.20 6.97 4.25
C VAL A 32 -0.52 6.87 5.58
N ILE A 33 -0.18 5.88 6.39
CA ILE A 33 -0.80 5.66 7.70
C ILE A 33 0.23 5.95 8.80
N PHE A 34 -0.07 6.95 9.63
CA PHE A 34 0.66 7.23 10.86
C PHE A 34 -0.15 6.81 12.07
N LEU A 35 0.45 5.97 12.93
CA LEU A 35 -0.15 5.55 14.19
C LEU A 35 0.77 5.89 15.36
N LYS A 36 0.27 6.74 16.27
CA LYS A 36 0.93 6.98 17.55
C LYS A 36 0.56 5.88 18.53
N LYS A 37 1.51 5.00 18.84
CA LYS A 37 1.34 3.96 19.85
C LYS A 37 2.61 3.83 20.68
N GLN A 38 2.46 3.92 22.00
CA GLN A 38 3.53 3.53 22.91
C GLN A 38 3.59 2.00 23.00
N THR A 39 4.80 1.48 22.85
CA THR A 39 5.11 0.06 22.88
C THR A 39 6.37 -0.19 23.71
N ASN A 40 6.47 -1.40 24.25
CA ASN A 40 7.68 -1.91 24.85
C ASN A 40 8.59 -2.49 23.77
N TYR A 41 9.88 -2.62 24.09
CA TYR A 41 10.84 -3.26 23.21
C TYR A 41 10.36 -4.65 22.77
N GLY A 42 10.44 -4.93 21.47
CA GLY A 42 10.01 -6.19 20.86
C GLY A 42 8.52 -6.30 20.53
N GLN A 43 7.68 -5.34 20.93
CA GLN A 43 6.28 -5.34 20.53
C GLN A 43 6.11 -4.92 19.07
N LYS A 44 5.29 -5.69 18.34
CA LYS A 44 4.92 -5.46 16.95
C LYS A 44 3.55 -4.80 16.91
N VAL A 45 3.34 -3.91 15.92
CA VAL A 45 2.06 -3.22 15.72
C VAL A 45 1.52 -3.61 14.36
N PHE A 46 0.24 -3.93 14.32
CA PHE A 46 -0.47 -4.31 13.11
C PHE A 46 -1.71 -3.44 12.96
N ILE A 47 -2.01 -3.04 11.73
CA ILE A 47 -3.32 -2.50 11.39
C ILE A 47 -4.22 -3.64 10.92
N ARG A 48 -5.44 -3.65 11.45
CA ARG A 48 -6.55 -4.46 10.96
C ARG A 48 -7.62 -3.50 10.51
N GLY A 49 -8.31 -3.87 9.44
CA GLY A 49 -9.27 -2.97 8.84
C GLY A 49 -10.00 -3.62 7.70
N GLY A 50 -10.76 -2.84 6.97
CA GLY A 50 -11.68 -3.33 5.97
C GLY A 50 -12.96 -2.50 6.04
N VAL A 51 -13.82 -2.65 5.05
CA VAL A 51 -15.09 -1.92 5.02
C VAL A 51 -16.08 -2.48 6.06
N GLY A 52 -17.09 -1.69 6.44
CA GLY A 52 -18.22 -2.18 7.25
C GLY A 52 -17.93 -2.46 8.73
N GLY A 53 -16.75 -2.07 9.26
CA GLY A 53 -16.45 -2.19 10.71
C GLY A 53 -16.42 -3.62 11.25
N GLY A 54 -16.25 -4.63 10.37
CA GLY A 54 -16.14 -6.04 10.75
C GLY A 54 -17.48 -6.80 10.83
N GLN A 55 -18.62 -6.11 10.79
CA GLN A 55 -19.93 -6.77 10.84
C GLN A 55 -20.26 -7.45 9.51
N GLY A 56 -20.52 -8.76 9.53
CA GLY A 56 -20.76 -9.55 8.31
C GLY A 56 -19.50 -9.89 7.51
N CYS A 57 -18.33 -9.51 8.02
CA CYS A 57 -17.02 -9.77 7.43
C CYS A 57 -16.54 -11.15 7.88
N PHE A 58 -17.05 -12.21 7.27
CA PHE A 58 -16.56 -13.56 7.50
C PHE A 58 -16.68 -14.37 6.21
N SER A 59 -15.54 -14.79 5.69
CA SER A 59 -15.50 -15.85 4.70
C SER A 59 -14.63 -16.98 5.25
N HIS A 60 -15.11 -18.22 5.14
CA HIS A 60 -14.35 -19.42 5.52
C HIS A 60 -13.10 -19.66 4.66
N GLY A 61 -12.73 -18.71 3.77
CA GLY A 61 -11.58 -18.82 2.88
C GLY A 61 -10.55 -17.71 3.03
N GLY A 62 -10.57 -16.96 4.15
CA GLY A 62 -9.56 -15.95 4.48
C GLY A 62 -9.77 -14.59 3.80
N PRO A 63 -8.82 -13.65 3.97
CA PRO A 63 -8.95 -12.26 3.52
C PRO A 63 -9.32 -12.10 2.04
N LYS A 64 -8.74 -12.94 1.17
CA LYS A 64 -9.04 -12.94 -0.27
C LYS A 64 -10.52 -13.18 -0.63
N LYS A 65 -11.28 -13.87 0.22
CA LYS A 65 -12.70 -14.15 0.00
C LYS A 65 -13.61 -13.31 0.90
N ASP A 66 -13.04 -12.49 1.78
CA ASP A 66 -13.79 -11.62 2.68
C ASP A 66 -14.29 -10.39 1.89
N PRO A 67 -15.61 -10.18 1.76
CA PRO A 67 -16.16 -9.02 1.05
C PRO A 67 -15.79 -7.69 1.72
N CYS A 68 -15.34 -7.71 2.97
CA CYS A 68 -14.89 -6.53 3.68
C CYS A 68 -13.41 -6.22 3.52
N ALA A 69 -12.62 -7.15 2.97
CA ALA A 69 -11.19 -6.95 2.81
C ALA A 69 -10.90 -5.91 1.71
N ILE A 70 -9.97 -5.00 2.00
CA ILE A 70 -9.48 -4.01 1.05
C ILE A 70 -8.16 -4.54 0.50
N ARG A 71 -8.02 -4.61 -0.83
CA ARG A 71 -6.77 -5.08 -1.43
C ARG A 71 -5.70 -4.01 -1.25
N ILE A 72 -4.53 -4.44 -0.78
CA ILE A 72 -3.38 -3.56 -0.55
C ILE A 72 -2.16 -4.00 -1.36
N ARG A 73 -1.23 -3.07 -1.54
CA ARG A 73 0.17 -3.36 -1.85
C ARG A 73 1.04 -2.47 -1.00
N HIS A 74 2.12 -3.00 -0.46
CA HIS A 74 3.09 -2.19 0.26
C HIS A 74 3.92 -1.35 -0.69
N LEU A 75 4.15 -0.10 -0.30
CA LEU A 75 5.18 0.75 -0.88
C LEU A 75 6.45 0.66 -0.03
N GLY A 76 7.61 0.80 -0.67
CA GLY A 76 8.89 0.75 0.02
C GLY A 76 9.06 1.91 1.00
N LEU A 77 9.56 1.60 2.20
CA LEU A 77 9.93 2.59 3.23
C LEU A 77 11.39 3.08 3.10
N ASP A 78 12.12 2.65 2.07
CA ASP A 78 13.52 3.01 1.81
C ASP A 78 14.46 2.83 3.04
N MET A 79 14.27 1.74 3.79
CA MET A 79 14.99 1.44 5.04
C MET A 79 15.20 -0.05 5.26
N ASP A 80 16.22 -0.44 6.05
CA ASP A 80 16.50 -1.85 6.39
C ASP A 80 15.61 -2.32 7.55
N ILE A 81 14.54 -3.05 7.22
CA ILE A 81 13.48 -3.46 8.17
C ILE A 81 13.07 -4.94 8.00
N PRO A 82 14.03 -5.88 8.10
CA PRO A 82 13.82 -7.27 7.73
C PRO A 82 12.76 -7.99 8.57
N GLN A 83 12.54 -7.57 9.82
CA GLN A 83 11.48 -8.12 10.66
C GLN A 83 10.09 -7.73 10.15
N ARG A 84 9.90 -6.46 9.73
CA ARG A 84 8.63 -6.00 9.16
C ARG A 84 8.39 -6.67 7.83
N GLU A 85 9.37 -6.73 6.93
CA GLU A 85 9.23 -7.42 5.63
C GLU A 85 8.88 -8.89 5.76
N ARG A 86 9.46 -9.59 6.75
CA ARG A 86 9.05 -10.98 7.05
C ARG A 86 7.58 -11.07 7.47
N LEU A 87 7.11 -10.13 8.29
CA LEU A 87 5.71 -10.09 8.74
C LEU A 87 4.75 -9.66 7.63
N ALA A 88 5.22 -8.93 6.63
CA ALA A 88 4.44 -8.47 5.47
C ALA A 88 4.47 -9.49 4.32
N CYS A 89 5.00 -10.70 4.54
CA CYS A 89 5.09 -11.69 3.49
C CYS A 89 3.70 -12.09 3.00
N TRP A 90 3.43 -11.79 1.72
CA TRP A 90 2.13 -11.99 1.07
C TRP A 90 0.95 -11.35 1.83
N ASP A 91 1.20 -10.23 2.48
CA ASP A 91 0.15 -9.34 2.98
C ASP A 91 -0.42 -8.55 1.79
N GLU A 92 -1.58 -9.00 1.31
CA GLU A 92 -2.29 -8.50 0.14
C GLU A 92 -3.63 -7.85 0.51
N TYR A 93 -4.10 -7.98 1.75
CA TYR A 93 -5.40 -7.49 2.18
C TYR A 93 -5.39 -6.86 3.58
N LEU A 94 -5.87 -5.62 3.65
CA LEU A 94 -6.32 -5.05 4.91
C LEU A 94 -7.68 -5.68 5.26
N SER A 95 -7.68 -6.63 6.20
CA SER A 95 -8.88 -7.36 6.64
C SER A 95 -9.07 -7.36 8.16
N TRP A 96 -10.30 -7.69 8.58
CA TRP A 96 -10.66 -7.86 9.99
C TRP A 96 -10.27 -9.25 10.52
N THR A 97 -9.89 -10.14 9.62
CA THR A 97 -9.57 -11.54 9.91
C THR A 97 -8.05 -11.75 10.06
N GLY A 98 -7.63 -12.96 10.41
CA GLY A 98 -6.26 -13.25 10.87
C GLY A 98 -5.16 -13.14 9.79
N ALA A 99 -4.03 -13.78 10.09
CA ALA A 99 -2.84 -13.80 9.24
C ALA A 99 -3.08 -14.36 7.83
N GLU A 100 -2.38 -13.81 6.86
CA GLU A 100 -2.27 -14.35 5.50
C GLU A 100 -1.22 -15.48 5.39
N PRO A 101 -1.26 -16.33 4.34
CA PRO A 101 -0.56 -17.62 4.34
C PRO A 101 0.96 -17.60 4.58
N CYS A 102 1.66 -16.53 4.22
CA CYS A 102 3.12 -16.41 4.46
C CYS A 102 3.46 -15.60 5.72
N GLN A 103 2.48 -14.92 6.31
CA GLN A 103 2.70 -14.23 7.57
C GLN A 103 2.83 -15.24 8.72
N THR A 104 3.49 -14.83 9.80
CA THR A 104 3.55 -15.65 11.01
C THR A 104 2.18 -15.70 11.69
N GLN A 105 1.85 -16.76 12.43
CA GLN A 105 0.52 -16.89 13.07
C GLN A 105 0.20 -15.75 14.05
N ASP A 106 1.20 -15.05 14.59
CA ASP A 106 1.04 -13.87 15.44
C ASP A 106 0.79 -12.57 14.65
N ALA A 107 0.88 -12.59 13.32
CA ALA A 107 0.60 -11.45 12.46
C ALA A 107 -0.90 -11.30 12.19
N TYR A 108 -1.62 -10.71 13.13
CA TYR A 108 -3.02 -10.38 12.96
C TYR A 108 -3.18 -9.05 12.21
N GLY A 109 -2.90 -9.05 10.91
CA GLY A 109 -3.08 -7.92 10.00
C GLY A 109 -1.79 -7.41 9.35
N THR A 110 -1.83 -6.17 8.87
CA THR A 110 -0.73 -5.55 8.14
C THR A 110 0.29 -4.95 9.11
N PRO A 111 1.56 -5.39 9.10
CA PRO A 111 2.57 -4.94 10.06
C PRO A 111 2.99 -3.50 9.78
N MET A 112 3.10 -2.70 10.82
CA MET A 112 3.63 -1.34 10.74
C MET A 112 5.09 -1.27 11.14
N GLN A 113 5.83 -0.33 10.57
CA GLN A 113 7.22 -0.07 10.93
C GLN A 113 7.32 1.05 11.96
N TRP A 114 8.04 0.83 13.06
CA TRP A 114 8.38 1.91 13.98
C TRP A 114 9.38 2.87 13.31
N THR A 115 9.12 4.17 13.40
CA THR A 115 9.94 5.24 12.82
C THR A 115 10.14 6.40 13.78
N THR A 116 11.19 7.17 13.54
CA THR A 116 11.52 8.39 14.28
C THR A 116 11.74 9.57 13.32
N SER A 117 11.53 10.79 13.81
CA SER A 117 11.87 12.02 13.09
C SER A 117 13.33 12.46 13.31
N ASP A 118 14.05 11.80 14.23
CA ASP A 118 15.45 12.10 14.53
C ASP A 118 16.39 11.46 13.48
N GLN A 119 16.97 12.30 12.62
CA GLN A 119 17.86 11.91 11.53
C GLN A 119 19.13 11.18 12.00
N SER A 120 19.51 11.32 13.28
CA SER A 120 20.69 10.65 13.85
C SER A 120 20.43 9.20 14.27
N LYS A 121 19.18 8.74 14.22
CA LYS A 121 18.77 7.44 14.77
C LYS A 121 18.49 6.44 13.65
N ASN A 122 18.71 5.17 13.97
CA ASN A 122 18.17 4.08 13.17
C ASN A 122 16.65 4.23 13.07
N TYR A 123 16.11 3.86 11.92
CA TYR A 123 14.69 3.99 11.59
C TYR A 123 14.17 5.43 11.47
N PHE A 124 15.06 6.40 11.20
CA PHE A 124 14.64 7.69 10.68
C PHE A 124 13.82 7.50 9.40
N HIS A 125 12.69 8.20 9.28
CA HIS A 125 11.91 8.22 8.05
C HIS A 125 11.46 9.64 7.73
N ARG A 126 11.73 10.10 6.49
CA ARG A 126 11.48 11.48 6.05
C ARG A 126 10.02 11.94 6.18
N LEU A 127 9.07 11.01 6.07
CA LEU A 127 7.65 11.32 6.24
C LEU A 127 7.24 11.47 7.72
N ASN A 128 8.01 10.93 8.67
CA ASN A 128 7.75 11.17 10.08
C ASN A 128 8.27 12.57 10.46
N MET A 129 7.41 13.57 10.28
CA MET A 129 7.66 14.96 10.67
C MET A 129 7.31 15.26 12.14
N TYR A 130 6.87 14.25 12.89
CA TYR A 130 6.45 14.43 14.28
C TYR A 130 7.64 14.16 15.20
N VAL A 131 7.90 15.05 16.14
CA VAL A 131 9.02 14.95 17.12
C VAL A 131 8.96 13.68 18.00
N LEU A 132 7.84 12.95 17.95
CA LEU A 132 7.62 11.71 18.68
C LEU A 132 7.78 10.49 17.76
N ALA A 133 7.97 9.32 18.36
CA ALA A 133 7.98 8.07 17.61
C ALA A 133 6.59 7.66 17.12
N PHE A 134 6.52 7.19 15.87
CA PHE A 134 5.28 6.72 15.24
C PHE A 134 5.51 5.40 14.51
N TYR A 135 4.43 4.63 14.40
CA TYR A 135 4.35 3.54 13.44
C TYR A 135 3.90 4.10 12.10
N LEU A 136 4.65 3.78 11.05
CA LEU A 136 4.41 4.20 9.67
C LEU A 136 4.16 2.98 8.80
N GLU A 137 3.19 3.11 7.92
CA GLU A 137 2.89 2.13 6.88
C GLU A 137 2.51 2.87 5.58
N LEU A 138 3.10 2.47 4.46
CA LEU A 138 2.82 3.03 3.13
C LEU A 138 2.16 1.95 2.28
N LEU A 139 0.92 2.21 1.86
CA LEU A 139 0.12 1.25 1.11
C LEU A 139 -0.45 1.90 -0.13
N THR A 140 -0.75 1.07 -1.12
CA THR A 140 -1.70 1.40 -2.17
C THR A 140 -2.97 0.61 -1.91
N LEU A 141 -4.14 1.25 -1.82
CA LEU A 141 -5.44 0.62 -1.51
C LEU A 141 -6.34 0.64 -2.75
N LYS A 142 -7.06 -0.46 -3.03
CA LYS A 142 -8.03 -0.54 -4.13
C LYS A 142 -9.45 -0.75 -3.65
#